data_AF-Q91978-F1
#
_entry.id   AF-Q91978-F1
#
_cell.length_a   1.000
_cell.length_b   1.000
_cell.length_c   1.000
_cell.angle_alpha   90.00
_cell.angle_beta   90.00
_cell.angle_gamma   90.00
#
_symmetry.space_group_name_H-M   'P 1'
#
loop_
_entity.id
_entity.type
_entity.pdbx_description
1 polymer ?
#
loop_
_entity_poly.entity_id
_entity_poly.type
_entity_poly.pdbx_seq_one_letter_code
_entity_poly.pdbx_strand_id
1 'polypeptide(L)' 'MVNREVLDQVERGYRMPCPPECPESLHDLMCQCWRKDPEERPTFEYLQAFLEDYFTSTEPQYQPGENL' A
#
# COMPACT_ATOMS: atom_id res chain seq x y z
N MET A 1 10.95 -2.35 25.90
CA MET A 1 9.54 -2.31 25.46
C MET A 1 9.41 -3.30 24.32
N VAL A 2 8.46 -4.22 24.38
CA VAL A 2 8.23 -5.20 23.30
C VAL A 2 7.15 -4.62 22.40
N ASN A 3 7.38 -4.59 21.08
CA ASN A 3 6.48 -4.05 20.05
C ASN A 3 5.18 -4.90 19.85
N ARG A 4 4.68 -5.50 20.93
CA ARG A 4 3.54 -6.42 20.95
C ARG A 4 2.24 -5.73 20.56
N GLU A 5 2.10 -4.45 20.90
CA GLU A 5 0.93 -3.65 20.54
C GLU A 5 0.65 -3.66 19.03
N VAL A 6 1.70 -3.62 18.20
CA VAL A 6 1.55 -3.65 16.74
C VAL A 6 0.91 -4.96 16.28
N LEU A 7 1.36 -6.10 16.84
CA LEU A 7 0.80 -7.41 16.51
C LEU A 7 -0.68 -7.48 16.90
N ASP A 8 -1.02 -7.03 18.10
CA ASP A 8 -2.40 -7.08 18.61
C ASP A 8 -3.34 -6.19 17.77
N GLN A 9 -2.88 -5.01 17.33
CA GLN A 9 -3.66 -4.11 16.48
C GLN A 9 -3.84 -4.67 15.05
N VAL A 10 -2.76 -5.19 14.44
CA VAL A 10 -2.81 -5.77 13.09
C VAL A 10 -3.74 -6.97 13.03
N GLU A 11 -3.75 -7.82 14.06
CA GLU A 11 -4.66 -8.98 14.15
C GLU A 11 -6.12 -8.56 14.24
N ARG A 12 -6.40 -7.44 14.91
CA ARG A 12 -7.74 -6.80 15.00
C ARG A 12 -8.16 -6.08 13.72
N GLY A 13 -7.31 -6.05 12.69
CA GLY A 13 -7.60 -5.45 11.40
C GLY A 13 -7.10 -4.02 11.23
N TYR A 14 -6.37 -3.45 12.19
CA TYR A 14 -5.74 -2.15 12.00
C TYR A 14 -4.76 -2.19 10.82
N ARG A 15 -4.85 -1.20 9.95
CA ARG A 15 -3.86 -0.89 8.90
C ARG A 15 -3.56 0.60 8.94
N MET A 16 -2.35 0.96 8.53
CA MET A 16 -1.97 2.37 8.50
C MET A 16 -2.86 3.13 7.50
N PRO A 17 -3.25 4.37 7.83
CA PRO A 17 -3.98 5.22 6.89
C PRO A 17 -3.05 5.62 5.72
N CYS A 18 -3.65 6.17 4.67
CA CYS A 18 -2.88 6.75 3.57
C CYS A 18 -1.97 7.87 4.11
N PRO A 19 -0.65 7.82 3.84
CA PRO A 19 0.25 8.90 4.22
C PRO A 19 -0.14 10.23 3.53
N PRO A 20 0.21 11.38 4.12
CA PRO A 20 0.08 12.66 3.42
C PRO A 20 0.81 12.65 2.07
N GLU A 21 0.21 13.27 1.06
CA GLU A 21 0.72 13.36 -0.32
C GLU A 21 0.79 12.03 -1.10
N CYS A 22 0.56 10.88 -0.45
CA CYS A 22 0.51 9.60 -1.13
C CYS A 22 -0.78 9.48 -1.96
N PRO A 23 -0.70 9.12 -3.26
CA PRO A 23 -1.91 8.85 -4.03
C PRO A 23 -2.69 7.68 -3.45
N GLU A 24 -4.03 7.76 -3.49
CA GLU A 24 -4.91 6.71 -2.95
C GLU A 24 -4.67 5.35 -3.62
N SER A 25 -4.40 5.34 -4.92
CA SER A 25 -4.10 4.13 -5.69
C SER A 25 -2.86 3.37 -5.20
N LEU A 26 -1.85 4.08 -4.68
CA LEU A 26 -0.68 3.45 -4.07
C LEU A 26 -1.00 2.92 -2.66
N HIS A 27 -1.82 3.63 -1.87
CA HIS A 27 -2.28 3.14 -0.57
C HIS A 27 -3.18 1.91 -0.71
N ASP A 28 -4.01 1.86 -1.74
CA ASP A 28 -4.82 0.68 -2.08
C ASP A 28 -3.94 -0.53 -2.40
N LEU A 29 -2.81 -0.33 -3.10
CA LEU A 29 -1.83 -1.40 -3.34
C LEU A 29 -1.23 -1.90 -2.01
N MET A 30 -0.90 -1.00 -1.08
CA MET A 30 -0.43 -1.38 0.25
C MET A 30 -1.49 -2.19 1.02
N CYS A 31 -2.77 -1.79 0.94
CA CYS A 31 -3.86 -2.50 1.58
C CYS A 31 -4.06 -3.90 1.00
N GLN A 32 -3.86 -4.09 -0.31
CA GLN A 32 -3.83 -5.41 -0.95
C GLN A 32 -2.68 -6.27 -0.40
N CYS A 33 -1.48 -5.72 -0.25
CA CYS A 33 -0.35 -6.39 0.37
C CYS A 33 -0.60 -6.79 1.84
N TRP A 34 -1.44 -6.03 2.55
CA TRP A 34 -1.76 -6.27 3.95
C TRP A 34 -3.04 -7.07 4.19
N ARG A 35 -3.59 -7.74 3.17
CA ARG A 35 -4.74 -8.64 3.34
C ARG A 35 -4.47 -9.71 4.41
N LYS A 36 -5.52 -10.02 5.17
CA LYS A 36 -5.44 -10.99 6.28
C LYS A 36 -5.09 -12.38 5.75
N ASP A 37 -5.81 -12.82 4.72
CA ASP A 37 -5.51 -14.06 4.01
C ASP A 37 -4.24 -13.87 3.14
N PRO A 38 -3.18 -14.67 3.36
CA PRO A 38 -1.98 -14.64 2.53
C PRO A 38 -2.24 -14.95 1.05
N GLU A 39 -3.19 -15.83 0.73
CA GLU A 39 -3.48 -16.26 -0.64
C GLU A 39 -4.19 -15.16 -1.46
N GLU A 40 -4.79 -14.18 -0.79
CA GLU A 40 -5.40 -13.02 -1.45
C GLU A 40 -4.40 -11.89 -1.75
N ARG A 41 -3.15 -11.99 -1.28
CA ARG A 41 -2.13 -10.95 -1.49
C ARG A 41 -1.59 -11.01 -2.92
N PRO A 42 -1.25 -9.86 -3.53
CA PRO A 42 -0.70 -9.83 -4.87
C PRO A 42 0.67 -10.53 -4.92
N THR A 43 0.99 -11.11 -6.08
CA THR A 43 2.32 -11.64 -6.35
C THR A 43 3.31 -10.51 -6.61
N PHE A 44 4.60 -10.78 -6.45
CA PHE A 44 5.64 -9.82 -6.84
C PHE A 44 5.63 -9.50 -8.34
N GLU A 45 5.24 -10.46 -9.19
CA GLU A 45 5.06 -10.24 -10.63
C GLU A 45 4.00 -9.16 -10.90
N TYR A 46 2.85 -9.24 -10.23
CA TYR A 46 1.81 -8.22 -10.32
C TYR A 46 2.29 -6.86 -9.78
N LEU A 47 2.94 -6.86 -8.61
CA LEU A 47 3.44 -5.63 -7.98
C LEU A 47 4.45 -4.91 -8.87
N GLN A 48 5.36 -5.66 -9.50
CA GLN A 48 6.34 -5.11 -10.42
C GLN A 48 5.66 -4.45 -11.62
N ALA A 49 4.78 -5.18 -12.33
CA ALA A 49 4.10 -4.64 -13.50
C ALA A 49 3.26 -3.40 -13.16
N PHE A 50 2.51 -3.44 -12.05
CA PHE A 50 1.72 -2.30 -11.59
C PHE A 50 2.58 -1.05 -11.32
N LEU A 51 3.73 -1.21 -10.67
CA LEU A 51 4.60 -0.10 -10.32
C LEU A 51 5.38 0.45 -11.53
N GLU A 52 5.76 -0.41 -12.48
CA GLU A 52 6.39 0.01 -13.74
C GLU A 52 5.44 0.87 -14.59
N ASP A 53 4.16 0.51 -14.63
CA ASP A 53 3.12 1.21 -15.41
C ASP A 53 2.39 2.30 -14.61
N TYR A 54 2.82 2.61 -13.40
CA TYR A 54 2.04 3.42 -12.47
C TYR A 54 1.71 4.82 -13.01
N PHE A 55 2.71 5.53 -13.54
CA PHE A 55 2.54 6.89 -14.07
C PHE A 55 1.97 6.96 -15.49
N THR A 56 1.73 5.81 -16.14
CA THR A 56 1.13 5.78 -17.48
C THR A 56 -0.31 5.28 -17.44
N SER A 57 -0.59 4.30 -16.58
CA SER A 57 -1.86 3.58 -16.54
C SER A 57 -2.72 3.90 -15.32
N THR A 58 -2.12 4.32 -14.20
CA THR A 58 -2.85 4.53 -12.93
C THR A 58 -2.93 6.03 -12.57
N GLU A 59 -1.79 6.72 -12.53
CA GLU A 59 -1.69 8.14 -12.16
C GLU A 59 -1.01 8.98 -13.28
N PRO A 60 -1.62 9.08 -14.48
CA PRO A 60 -1.02 9.82 -15.60
C PRO A 60 -0.94 11.33 -15.39
N GLN A 61 -1.59 11.85 -14.34
CA GLN A 61 -1.71 13.26 -14.02
C GLN A 61 -0.94 13.64 -12.75
N TYR A 62 -0.12 12.73 -12.22
CA TYR A 62 0.65 12.98 -11.01
C TYR A 62 1.50 14.24 -11.14
N GLN A 63 1.40 15.11 -10.13
CA GLN A 63 2.31 16.23 -9.96
C GLN A 63 3.07 16.05 -8.65
N PRO A 64 4.40 16.23 -8.65
CA PRO A 64 5.20 16.07 -7.44
C PRO A 64 4.77 17.05 -6.36
N GLY A 65 4.64 16.53 -5.14
CA GLY A 65 4.37 17.32 -3.93
C GLY A 65 5.66 17.91 -3.36
N GLU A 66 5.56 18.67 -2.27
CA GLU A 66 6.76 19.18 -1.59
C GLU A 66 7.51 18.05 -0.86
N ASN A 67 6.83 16.96 -0.49
CA ASN A 67 7.37 15.88 0.32
C ASN A 67 7.41 14.51 -0.41
N LEU A 68 6.98 14.43 -1.67
CA LEU A 68 7.00 13.22 -2.53
C LEU A 68 7.27 13.54 -4.01
#